data_AF-A0A067QSB8-F1
#
_entry.id   AF-A0A067QSB8-F1
#
_cell.length_a   1.000
_cell.length_b   1.000
_cell.length_c   1.000
_cell.angle_alpha   90.00
_cell.angle_beta   90.00
_cell.angle_gamma   90.00
#
_symmetry.space_group_name_H-M   'P 1'
#
loop_
_entity.id
_entity.type
_entity.pdbx_description
1 polymer ?
#
loop_
_entity_poly.entity_id
_entity_poly.type
_entity_poly.pdbx_seq_one_letter_code
_entity_poly.pdbx_strand_id
1 'polypeptide(L)'
;MLGFFSNYPLCLFGTVLSGKVTSPVPKLQEGYGIGDDEFSLAYDGCRRLIWYNARNEAQSRQSWHPGDVLGCLLDLNKPEVIFYINGAPLSPCTRIFNTAR
;
A
#
# COMPACT_ATOMS: atom_id res chain seq x y z
N MET A 1 4.65 -0.33 -11.19
CA MET A 1 3.69 -1.23 -11.85
C MET A 1 2.48 -1.33 -10.93
N LEU A 2 1.31 -0.87 -11.36
CA LEU A 2 0.04 -1.08 -10.66
C LEU A 2 -0.39 -2.52 -10.95
N GLY A 3 -0.14 -3.44 -10.01
CA GLY A 3 -0.53 -4.84 -10.17
C GLY A 3 -1.95 -5.07 -9.66
N PHE A 4 -2.90 -5.31 -10.58
CA PHE A 4 -4.24 -5.80 -10.23
C PHE A 4 -4.24 -7.33 -10.38
N PHE A 5 -4.23 -8.06 -9.27
CA PHE A 5 -4.52 -9.50 -9.30
C PHE A 5 -6.04 -9.69 -9.15
N SER A 6 -6.73 -9.92 -10.27
CA SER A 6 -8.19 -10.12 -10.29
C SER A 6 -8.54 -11.60 -10.49
N ASN A 7 -9.21 -12.18 -9.49
CA ASN A 7 -10.32 -13.14 -9.58
C ASN A 7 -10.95 -13.32 -8.16
N TYR A 8 -11.39 -12.22 -7.52
CA TYR A 8 -12.06 -12.10 -6.19
C TYR A 8 -11.29 -12.61 -4.92
N PRO A 9 -11.48 -12.02 -3.72
CA PRO A 9 -11.23 -10.66 -3.29
C PRO A 9 -9.81 -10.54 -2.69
N LEU A 10 -8.79 -10.33 -3.51
CA LEU A 10 -7.46 -9.88 -3.08
C LEU A 10 -7.05 -8.71 -3.96
N CYS A 11 -7.85 -7.66 -3.89
CA CYS A 11 -7.53 -6.42 -4.56
C CYS A 11 -6.57 -5.63 -3.67
N LEU A 12 -5.30 -5.91 -3.87
CA LEU A 12 -4.21 -5.21 -3.23
C LEU A 12 -3.88 -3.98 -4.08
N PHE A 13 -4.11 -2.77 -3.57
CA PHE A 13 -3.61 -1.57 -4.24
C PHE A 13 -2.26 -1.22 -3.62
N GLY A 14 -1.21 -1.39 -4.42
CA GLY A 14 0.15 -1.09 -4.03
C GLY A 14 0.60 0.24 -4.57
N THR A 15 1.07 1.12 -3.70
CA THR A 15 1.95 2.23 -4.11
C THR A 15 3.38 1.78 -3.86
N VAL A 16 4.15 1.55 -4.92
CA VAL A 16 5.61 1.38 -4.81
C VAL A 16 6.20 2.78 -4.80
N LEU A 17 6.63 3.25 -3.63
CA LEU A 17 7.36 4.51 -3.48
C LEU A 17 8.86 4.22 -3.68
N SER A 18 9.27 3.91 -4.91
CA SER A 18 10.70 3.81 -5.19
C SER A 18 11.29 5.20 -5.33
N GLY A 19 11.89 5.69 -4.24
CA GLY A 19 12.71 6.91 -4.22
C GLY A 19 14.12 6.74 -4.77
N LYS A 20 14.49 5.59 -5.34
CA LYS A 20 15.79 5.41 -6.03
C LYS A 20 15.60 4.84 -7.43
N VAL A 21 15.95 5.66 -8.42
CA VAL A 21 16.14 5.27 -9.83
C VAL A 21 17.35 4.32 -10.02
N THR A 22 18.04 3.88 -8.96
CA THR A 22 19.34 3.18 -9.07
C THR A 22 19.53 1.91 -8.21
N SER A 23 18.52 1.42 -7.50
CA SER A 23 18.62 0.09 -6.85
C SER A 23 17.95 -0.96 -7.72
N PRO A 24 18.50 -2.18 -7.89
CA PRO A 24 17.76 -3.24 -8.57
C PRO A 24 16.45 -3.43 -7.80
N VAL A 25 15.33 -3.13 -8.45
CA VAL A 25 14.01 -3.52 -7.95
C VAL A 25 14.15 -4.99 -7.57
N PRO A 26 13.94 -5.39 -6.30
CA PRO A 26 13.97 -6.79 -5.94
C PRO A 26 13.08 -7.48 -6.94
N LYS A 27 13.63 -8.47 -7.66
CA LYS A 27 12.84 -9.26 -8.62
C LYS A 27 11.54 -9.59 -7.90
N LEU A 28 10.40 -9.33 -8.55
CA LEU A 28 9.11 -9.89 -8.14
C LEU A 28 9.30 -11.41 -8.19
N GLN A 29 9.87 -11.95 -7.11
CA GLN A 29 10.12 -13.37 -6.95
C GLN A 29 8.75 -13.97 -6.69
N GLU A 30 8.44 -15.04 -7.41
CA GLU A 30 7.19 -15.78 -7.19
C GLU A 30 7.01 -16.02 -5.69
N GLY A 31 5.97 -15.40 -5.11
CA GLY A 31 5.67 -15.47 -3.68
C GLY A 31 5.85 -14.18 -2.87
N TYR A 32 6.48 -13.12 -3.39
CA TYR A 32 6.56 -11.82 -2.69
C TYR A 32 5.51 -10.83 -3.23
N GLY A 33 4.59 -10.42 -2.35
CA GLY A 33 3.55 -9.44 -2.62
C GLY A 33 3.99 -8.00 -2.32
N ILE A 34 3.19 -7.02 -2.76
CA ILE A 34 3.42 -5.61 -2.40
C ILE A 34 3.11 -5.44 -0.90
N GLY A 35 4.00 -4.76 -0.18
CA GLY A 35 3.91 -4.60 1.28
C GLY A 35 4.69 -5.65 2.07
N ASP A 36 5.30 -6.64 1.39
CA ASP A 36 6.15 -7.64 2.06
C ASP A 36 7.60 -7.16 2.26
N ASP A 37 7.98 -6.04 1.62
CA ASP A 37 9.32 -5.45 1.73
C ASP A 37 9.31 -4.04 2.35
N GLU A 38 10.50 -3.47 2.49
CA GLU A 38 10.74 -2.16 3.10
C GLU A 38 10.56 -0.97 2.14
N PHE A 39 10.22 -1.23 0.88
CA PHE A 39 10.12 -0.24 -0.21
C PHE A 39 8.71 -0.13 -0.80
N SER A 40 7.78 -0.95 -0.31
CA SER A 40 6.43 -1.03 -0.83
C SER A 40 5.40 -0.98 0.29
N LEU A 41 4.27 -0.34 -0.02
CA LEU A 41 3.14 -0.19 0.89
C LEU A 41 1.89 -0.63 0.12
N ALA A 42 1.03 -1.41 0.76
CA ALA A 42 -0.19 -1.88 0.14
C ALA A 42 -1.39 -1.78 1.05
N TYR A 43 -2.55 -1.50 0.47
CA TYR A 43 -3.82 -1.61 1.17
C TYR A 43 -4.62 -2.79 0.61
N ASP A 44 -5.07 -3.66 1.52
CA ASP A 44 -5.98 -4.76 1.28
C ASP A 44 -7.38 -4.34 1.76
N GLY A 45 -8.23 -3.94 0.82
CA GLY A 45 -9.59 -3.46 1.13
C GLY A 45 -10.56 -4.55 1.60
N CYS A 46 -10.23 -5.83 1.40
CA CYS A 46 -11.10 -6.94 1.75
C CYS A 46 -10.89 -7.31 3.23
N ARG A 47 -9.62 -7.45 3.62
CA ARG A 47 -9.21 -7.71 5.01
C ARG A 47 -9.08 -6.45 5.86
N ARG A 48 -9.12 -5.27 5.23
CA ARG A 48 -8.94 -3.94 5.85
C ARG A 48 -7.57 -3.80 6.49
N LEU A 49 -6.54 -4.24 5.76
CA LEU A 49 -5.17 -4.27 6.25
C LEU A 49 -4.30 -3.33 5.42
N ILE A 50 -3.41 -2.61 6.07
CA ILE A 50 -2.26 -1.99 5.40
C ILE A 50 -1.05 -2.88 5.62
N TRP A 51 -0.35 -3.26 4.55
CA TRP A 51 0.83 -4.11 4.53
C TRP A 51 2.09 -3.29 4.29
N TYR A 52 3.09 -3.47 5.16
CA TYR A 52 4.43 -2.90 5.05
C TYR A 52 5.46 -3.77 5.77
N ASN A 53 6.57 -4.08 5.11
CA ASN A 53 7.67 -4.88 5.64
C ASN A 53 7.17 -6.20 6.28
N ALA A 54 6.33 -6.93 5.52
CA ALA A 54 5.69 -8.19 5.91
C ALA A 54 4.86 -8.11 7.21
N ARG A 55 4.46 -6.91 7.63
CA ARG A 55 3.57 -6.66 8.76
C ARG A 55 2.29 -6.01 8.27
N ASN A 56 1.19 -6.31 8.96
CA ASN A 56 -0.10 -5.70 8.66
C ASN A 56 -0.65 -4.90 9.84
N GLU A 57 -1.40 -3.84 9.52
CA GLU A 57 -2.10 -2.99 10.48
C GLU A 57 -3.58 -2.87 10.09
N ALA A 58 -4.46 -3.22 11.03
CA ALA A 58 -5.90 -3.20 10.81
C ALA A 58 -6.45 -1.77 10.75
N GLN A 59 -7.36 -1.55 9.81
CA GLN A 59 -8.03 -0.28 9.61
C GLN A 59 -9.47 -0.37 10.13
N SER A 60 -9.94 0.71 10.76
CA SER A 60 -11.26 0.77 11.41
C SER A 60 -12.45 0.86 10.43
N ARG A 61 -12.19 1.08 9.14
CA ARG A 61 -13.24 1.21 8.12
C ARG A 61 -13.85 -0.14 7.74
N GLN A 62 -15.03 -0.12 7.15
CA GLN A 62 -15.64 -1.33 6.58
C GLN A 62 -14.81 -1.88 5.41
N SER A 63 -14.99 -3.17 5.11
CA SER A 63 -14.44 -3.74 3.87
C SER A 63 -15.02 -2.99 2.68
N TRP A 64 -14.19 -2.80 1.67
CA TRP A 64 -14.60 -2.10 0.46
C TRP A 64 -15.58 -2.94 -0.37
N HIS A 65 -16.33 -2.29 -1.25
CA HIS A 65 -17.31 -2.92 -2.12
C HIS A 65 -17.03 -2.58 -3.59
N PRO A 66 -17.50 -3.41 -4.55
CA PRO A 66 -17.46 -3.06 -5.95
C PRO A 66 -18.10 -1.68 -6.19
N GLY A 67 -17.36 -0.78 -6.85
CA GLY A 67 -17.77 0.60 -7.08
C GLY A 67 -17.16 1.61 -6.08
N ASP A 68 -16.55 1.17 -4.98
CA ASP A 68 -15.78 2.04 -4.10
C ASP A 68 -14.52 2.56 -4.80
N VAL A 69 -14.15 3.80 -4.50
CA VAL A 69 -12.96 4.46 -5.03
C VAL A 69 -11.88 4.48 -3.95
N LEU A 70 -10.71 3.91 -4.29
CA LEU A 70 -9.51 3.97 -3.47
C LEU A 70 -8.58 5.09 -3.96
N GLY A 71 -8.31 6.05 -3.07
CA GLY A 71 -7.34 7.12 -3.27
C GLY A 71 -6.08 6.91 -2.42
N CYS A 72 -5.00 7.59 -2.80
CA CYS A 72 -3.74 7.60 -2.07
C CYS A 72 -3.17 9.03 -2.10
N LEU A 73 -2.82 9.56 -0.92
CA LEU A 73 -2.07 10.79 -0.76
C LEU A 73 -0.65 10.42 -0.33
N LEU A 74 0.33 10.93 -1.07
CA LEU A 74 1.72 10.96 -0.68
C LEU A 74 2.08 12.38 -0.27
N ASP A 75 2.32 12.61 1.02
CA ASP A 75 2.84 13.89 1.50
C ASP A 75 4.33 13.75 1.80
N LEU A 76 5.14 14.59 1.17
CA LEU A 76 6.59 14.65 1.35
C LEU A 76 7.01 15.76 2.32
N ASN A 77 6.16 16.76 2.56
CA ASN A 77 6.42 17.82 3.53
C ASN A 77 6.17 17.29 4.95
N LYS A 78 5.12 16.49 5.10
CA LYS A 78 4.86 15.67 6.28
C LYS A 78 4.99 14.21 5.83
N PRO A 79 6.10 13.50 6.15
CA PRO A 79 6.44 12.21 5.54
C PRO A 79 5.44 11.11 5.94
N GLU A 80 4.32 11.08 5.22
CA GLU A 80 3.22 10.15 5.43
C GLU A 80 2.52 9.78 4.12
N VAL A 81 2.01 8.55 4.09
CA VAL A 81 1.09 8.08 3.06
C VAL A 81 -0.26 7.86 3.68
N ILE A 82 -1.33 8.36 3.05
CA ILE A 82 -2.70 8.18 3.53
C ILE A 82 -3.53 7.56 2.41
N PHE A 83 -4.14 6.41 2.69
CA PHE A 83 -5.15 5.83 1.80
C PHE A 83 -6.53 6.43 2.10
N TYR A 84 -7.39 6.51 1.07
CA TYR A 84 -8.74 7.04 1.17
C TYR A 84 -9.73 6.08 0.55
N ILE A 85 -10.84 5.80 1.22
CA ILE A 85 -11.97 5.07 0.62
C ILE A 85 -13.12 6.05 0.47
N ASN A 86 -13.57 6.28 -0.77
CA ASN A 86 -14.63 7.23 -1.11
C ASN A 86 -14.39 8.63 -0.52
N GLY A 87 -13.14 9.11 -0.62
CA GLY A 87 -12.72 10.41 -0.09
C GLY A 87 -12.48 10.46 1.42
N ALA A 88 -12.69 9.37 2.15
CA ALA A 88 -12.55 9.32 3.60
C ALA A 88 -11.21 8.66 4.02
N PRO A 89 -10.38 9.32 4.84
CA PRO A 89 -9.00 8.87 5.12
C PRO A 89 -8.94 7.62 6.00
N LEU A 90 -7.90 6.80 5.80
CA LEU A 90 -7.43 5.74 6.69
C LEU A 90 -6.32 6.25 7.62
N SER A 91 -5.79 5.38 8.49
CA SER A 91 -4.67 5.73 9.36
C SER A 91 -3.43 6.10 8.52
N PRO A 92 -2.74 7.21 8.82
CA PRO A 92 -1.51 7.58 8.11
C PRO A 92 -0.39 6.57 8.31
N CYS A 93 0.37 6.33 7.25
CA CYS A 93 1.53 5.44 7.24
C CYS A 93 2.82 6.24 7.10
N THR A 94 3.57 6.35 8.19
CA THR A 94 4.87 7.05 8.22
C THR A 94 6.05 6.09 8.11
N ARG A 95 5.85 4.81 8.42
CA ARG A 95 6.91 3.79 8.54
C ARG A 95 7.70 3.55 7.24
N ILE A 96 7.08 3.81 6.08
CA ILE A 96 7.70 3.68 4.75
C ILE A 96 8.82 4.70 4.51
N PHE A 97 8.82 5.82 5.22
CA PHE A 97 9.86 6.85 5.09
C PHE A 97 11.12 6.55 5.91
N ASN A 98 11.09 5.55 6.79
CA ASN A 98 12.26 5.18 7.59
C ASN A 98 13.44 4.69 6.72
N THR A 99 13.14 4.18 5.52
CA THR A 99 14.14 3.69 4.55
C THR A 99 14.57 4.73 3.52
N ALA A 100 13.82 5.83 3.40
CA ALA A 100 14.16 6.97 2.55
C ALA A 100 15.16 7.89 3.28
N ARG A 101 16.43 7.47 3.31
CA ARG A 101 17.58 8.32 3.68
C ARG A 101 18.29 8.86 2.46
#